data_AF-A0A6P0NVZ9-F1
#
_entry.id   AF-A0A6P0NVZ9-F1
#
_cell.length_a   1.000
_cell.length_b   1.000
_cell.length_c   1.000
_cell.angle_alpha   90.00
_cell.angle_beta   90.00
_cell.angle_gamma   90.00
#
_symmetry.space_group_name_H-M   'P 1'
#
loop_
_entity.id
_entity.type
_entity.pdbx_description
1 polymer ?
#
loop_
_entity_poly.entity_id
_entity_poly.type
_entity_poly.pdbx_seq_one_letter_code
_entity_poly.pdbx_strand_id
1 'polypeptide(L)'
;MVQSYKDIKYILGKGSGASYNAGIDAGNGELITFLDYDDFWKKNKLTVQLNYLYQHPEIEYVIAKMRYFLEPGCNIPPGCRE
;
A
#
# COMPACT_ATOMS: atom_id res chain seq x y z
N MET A 1 -2.24 23.37 -7.47
CA MET A 1 -3.33 23.12 -6.51
C MET A 1 -3.52 21.62 -6.40
N VAL A 2 -3.59 21.07 -5.19
CA VAL A 2 -3.85 19.65 -4.96
C VAL A 2 -5.35 19.40 -5.13
N GLN A 3 -5.73 18.33 -5.82
CA GLN A 3 -7.12 17.91 -5.94
C GLN A 3 -7.59 17.28 -4.63
N SER A 4 -8.76 17.69 -4.13
CA SER A 4 -9.39 17.07 -2.97
C SER A 4 -10.33 15.95 -3.41
N TYR A 5 -10.33 14.86 -2.65
CA TYR A 5 -11.26 13.74 -2.81
C TYR A 5 -11.98 13.51 -1.49
N LYS A 6 -13.28 13.21 -1.57
CA LYS A 6 -14.15 13.05 -0.38
C LYS A 6 -13.63 12.01 0.61
N ASP A 7 -13.11 10.91 0.09
CA ASP A 7 -12.72 9.74 0.90
C ASP A 7 -11.20 9.69 1.18
N ILE A 8 -10.48 10.79 0.90
CA ILE A 8 -9.03 10.88 1.13
C ILE A 8 -8.75 11.98 2.15
N LYS A 9 -8.03 11.61 3.22
CA LYS A 9 -7.47 12.54 4.18
C LYS A 9 -5.97 12.68 3.92
N TYR A 10 -5.52 13.89 3.64
CA TYR A 10 -4.08 14.20 3.51
C TYR A 10 -3.51 14.63 4.86
N ILE A 11 -2.37 14.05 5.25
CA ILE A 11 -1.63 14.38 6.47
C ILE A 11 -0.18 14.65 6.09
N LEU A 12 0.35 15.79 6.53
CA LEU A 12 1.74 16.14 6.28
C LEU A 12 2.66 15.38 7.25
N GLY A 13 3.42 14.42 6.72
CA GLY A 13 4.42 13.66 7.47
C GLY A 13 5.86 14.17 7.28
N LYS A 14 6.80 13.61 8.06
CA LYS A 14 8.23 13.93 8.00
C LYS A 14 9.04 12.64 7.79
N GLY A 15 9.34 12.31 6.53
CA GLY A 15 9.98 11.04 6.17
C GLY A 15 9.04 9.84 6.28
N SER A 16 9.41 8.71 5.69
CA SER A 16 8.48 7.59 5.48
C SER A 16 7.90 7.01 6.78
N GLY A 17 8.75 6.74 7.78
CA GLY A 17 8.30 6.15 9.05
C GLY A 17 7.30 7.02 9.81
N ALA A 18 7.56 8.32 9.93
CA ALA A 18 6.63 9.23 10.60
C ALA A 18 5.34 9.42 9.80
N SER A 19 5.41 9.41 8.46
CA SER A 19 4.24 9.46 7.59
C SER A 19 3.35 8.24 7.76
N TYR A 20 3.91 7.04 7.83
CA TYR A 20 3.13 5.82 8.08
C TYR A 20 2.48 5.86 9.47
N ASN A 21 3.23 6.19 10.52
CA ASN A 21 2.69 6.27 11.88
C ASN A 21 1.53 7.28 11.98
N ALA A 22 1.69 8.46 11.39
CA ALA A 22 0.63 9.47 11.38
C ALA A 22 -0.61 9.02 10.60
N GLY A 23 -0.43 8.22 9.52
CA GLY A 23 -1.52 7.61 8.79
C GLY A 23 -2.26 6.53 9.59
N ILE A 24 -1.50 5.67 10.30
CA ILE A 24 -2.03 4.63 11.18
C ILE A 24 -2.87 5.27 12.31
N ASP A 25 -2.31 6.24 13.01
CA ASP A 25 -2.98 6.93 14.13
C ASP A 25 -4.27 7.65 13.71
N ALA A 26 -4.32 8.11 12.46
CA ALA A 26 -5.49 8.80 11.91
C ALA A 26 -6.51 7.87 11.25
N GLY A 27 -6.15 6.61 11.00
CA GLY A 27 -7.01 5.60 10.41
C GLY A 27 -8.00 5.03 11.42
N ASN A 28 -9.19 4.66 10.95
CA ASN A 28 -10.24 4.07 11.80
C ASN A 28 -10.71 2.70 11.28
N GLY A 29 -9.94 2.09 10.38
CA GLY A 29 -10.23 0.76 9.85
C GLY A 29 -9.80 -0.33 10.83
N GLU A 30 -10.52 -1.46 10.84
CA GLU A 30 -10.11 -2.65 11.59
C GLU A 30 -8.82 -3.28 11.02
N LEU A 31 -8.57 -3.07 9.73
CA LEU A 31 -7.39 -3.55 9.01
C LEU A 31 -6.63 -2.38 8.40
N ILE A 32 -5.30 -2.53 8.35
CA ILE A 32 -4.39 -1.55 7.76
C ILE A 32 -3.62 -2.21 6.61
N THR A 33 -3.42 -1.46 5.53
CA THR A 33 -2.55 -1.85 4.42
C THR A 33 -1.78 -0.62 3.94
N PHE A 34 -0.57 -0.85 3.44
CA PHE A 34 0.32 0.19 2.93
C PHE A 34 0.35 0.17 1.41
N LEU A 35 0.42 1.36 0.82
CA LEU A 35 0.66 1.57 -0.61
C LEU A 35 1.61 2.76 -0.74
N ASP A 36 2.78 2.52 -1.34
CA ASP A 36 3.73 3.59 -1.62
C ASP A 36 3.27 4.45 -2.80
N TYR A 37 3.76 5.69 -2.85
CA TYR A 37 3.27 6.70 -3.78
C TYR A 37 3.62 6.40 -5.24
N ASP A 38 4.61 5.56 -5.47
CA ASP A 38 5.13 5.12 -6.76
C ASP A 38 4.68 3.69 -7.13
N ASP A 39 3.80 3.09 -6.33
CA ASP A 39 3.28 1.74 -6.55
C ASP A 39 1.82 1.71 -7.04
N PHE A 40 1.44 0.57 -7.62
CA PHE A 40 0.04 0.29 -7.98
C PHE A 40 -0.41 -1.06 -7.43
N TRP A 41 -1.66 -1.10 -6.94
CA TRP A 41 -2.32 -2.37 -6.66
C TRP A 41 -3.03 -2.94 -7.89
N LYS A 42 -3.03 -4.27 -7.98
CA LYS A 42 -3.99 -4.97 -8.85
C LYS A 42 -5.41 -4.73 -8.34
N LYS A 43 -6.36 -4.58 -9.27
CA LYS A 43 -7.77 -4.26 -8.98
C LYS A 43 -8.42 -5.19 -7.95
N ASN A 44 -8.02 -6.46 -7.89
CA ASN A 44 -8.58 -7.47 -6.99
C ASN A 44 -7.76 -7.73 -5.72
N LYS A 45 -6.65 -7.00 -5.48
CA LYS A 45 -5.74 -7.25 -4.35
C LYS A 45 -6.48 -7.31 -3.01
N LEU A 46 -7.25 -6.26 -2.70
CA LEU A 46 -7.95 -6.15 -1.42
C LEU A 46 -8.97 -7.27 -1.24
N THR A 47 -9.80 -7.53 -2.26
CA THR A 47 -10.79 -8.62 -2.19
C THR A 47 -10.15 -9.98 -1.92
N VAL A 48 -9.03 -10.30 -2.58
CA VAL A 48 -8.34 -11.57 -2.39
C VAL A 48 -7.77 -11.69 -0.97
N GLN A 49 -7.12 -10.64 -0.47
CA GLN A 49 -6.51 -10.65 0.86
C GLN A 49 -7.54 -10.66 1.99
N LEU A 50 -8.59 -9.85 1.88
CA LEU A 50 -9.68 -9.80 2.86
C LEU A 50 -10.41 -11.13 2.94
N ASN A 51 -10.73 -11.75 1.80
CA ASN A 51 -11.39 -13.06 1.79
C ASN A 51 -10.55 -14.12 2.50
N TYR A 52 -9.22 -14.11 2.32
CA TYR A 52 -8.34 -15.04 3.01
C TYR A 52 -8.31 -14.80 4.52
N LEU A 53 -8.13 -13.55 4.96
CA LEU A 53 -8.14 -13.21 6.39
C LEU A 53 -9.46 -13.58 7.07
N TYR A 54 -10.60 -13.32 6.43
CA TYR A 54 -11.90 -13.68 7.00
C TYR A 54 -12.16 -15.18 7.04
N GLN A 55 -11.56 -15.97 6.14
CA GLN A 55 -11.64 -17.43 6.15
C GLN A 55 -10.68 -18.09 7.15
N HIS A 56 -9.65 -17.35 7.57
CA HIS A 56 -8.55 -17.82 8.42
C HIS A 56 -8.31 -16.85 9.59
N PRO A 57 -9.22 -16.79 10.58
CA PRO A 57 -9.14 -15.81 11.68
C PRO A 57 -7.91 -15.99 12.59
N GLU A 58 -7.21 -17.12 12.50
CA GLU A 58 -5.93 -17.37 13.17
C GLU A 58 -4.75 -16.61 12.55
N ILE A 59 -4.91 -16.07 11.33
CA ILE A 59 -3.85 -15.38 10.60
C ILE A 59 -3.92 -13.87 10.89
N GLU A 60 -2.80 -13.33 11.37
CA GLU A 60 -2.72 -11.92 11.78
C GLU A 60 -2.43 -10.97 10.61
N TYR A 61 -1.76 -11.43 9.56
CA TYR A 61 -1.45 -10.61 8.39
C TYR A 61 -1.25 -11.43 7.10
N VAL A 62 -1.45 -10.79 5.95
CA VAL A 62 -1.22 -11.37 4.63
C VAL A 62 -0.45 -10.41 3.73
N ILE A 63 0.52 -10.94 3.00
CA ILE A 63 1.28 -10.22 1.98
C ILE A 63 1.05 -10.85 0.60
N ALA A 64 1.40 -10.10 -0.45
CA ALA A 64 1.30 -10.57 -1.83
C ALA A 64 2.67 -10.49 -2.51
N LYS A 65 2.83 -11.26 -3.59
CA LYS A 65 3.98 -11.09 -4.48
C LYS A 65 3.90 -9.70 -5.14
N MET A 66 5.05 -9.07 -5.28
CA MET A 66 5.21 -7.82 -6.02
C MET A 66 5.78 -8.12 -7.41
N ARG A 67 5.41 -7.30 -8.40
CA ARG A 67 6.08 -7.28 -9.72
C ARG A 67 6.62 -5.88 -9.91
N TYR A 68 7.91 -5.78 -10.20
CA TYR A 68 8.54 -4.53 -10.58
C TYR A 68 8.00 -4.04 -11.92
N PHE A 69 7.84 -2.73 -12.03
CA PHE A 69 7.61 -2.05 -13.29
C PHE A 69 8.51 -0.82 -13.31
N LEU A 70 8.91 -0.40 -14.51
CA LEU A 70 9.79 0.73 -14.71
C LEU A 70 9.10 1.71 -15.65
N GLU A 71 9.39 2.99 -15.46
CA GLU A 71 9.00 3.99 -16.44
C GLU A 71 9.72 3.74 -17.78
N PRO A 72 9.12 4.11 -18.92
CA PRO A 72 9.75 3.94 -20.22
C PRO A 72 11.14 4.58 -20.27
N GLY A 73 12.15 3.80 -20.68
CA GLY A 73 13.54 4.25 -20.79
C GLY A 73 14.41 4.03 -19.55
N CYS A 74 13.84 3.55 -18.44
CA CYS A 74 14.61 3.18 -17.26
C CYS A 74 15.21 1.76 -17.39
N ASN A 75 16.47 1.61 -16.95
CA ASN A 75 17.11 0.31 -16.82
C ASN A 75 16.78 -0.34 -15.47
N ILE A 76 16.76 -1.66 -15.44
CA ILE A 76 16.56 -2.42 -14.19
C ILE A 76 17.75 -2.13 -13.25
N PRO A 77 17.50 -1.65 -12.01
CA PRO A 77 18.56 -1.40 -11.05
C PRO A 77 19.36 -2.67 -10.72
N PRO A 78 20.67 -2.56 -10.47
CA PRO A 78 21.47 -3.70 -10.02
C PRO A 78 20.86 -4.33 -8.75
N GLY A 79 20.46 -5.59 -8.83
CA GLY A 79 19.86 -6.33 -7.71
C GLY A 79 18.36 -6.56 -7.81
N CYS A 80 17.65 -5.79 -8.65
CA CYS A 80 16.30 -6.13 -9.06
C CYS A 80 16.41 -7.17 -10.18
N ARG A 81 15.90 -8.39 -9.97
CA ARG A 81 15.81 -9.43 -11.00
C ARG A 81 14.35 -9.80 -11.20
N GLU A 82 13.99 -10.17 -12.42
CA GLU A 82 12.65 -10.66 -12.76
C GLU A 82 12.26 -11.93 -11.99
#